data_AF-C0GDZ7-F1
#
_entry.id   AF-C0GDZ7-F1
#
_cell.length_a   1.000
_cell.length_b   1.000
_cell.length_c   1.000
_cell.angle_alpha   90.00
_cell.angle_beta   90.00
_cell.angle_gamma   90.00
#
_symmetry.space_group_name_H-M   'P 1'
#
loop_
_entity.id
_entity.type
_entity.pdbx_description
1 polymer ?
#
loop_
_entity_poly.entity_id
_entity_poly.type
_entity_poly.pdbx_seq_one_letter_code
_entity_poly.pdbx_strand_id
1 'polypeptide(L)'
;MIVMAETFEKHLPLVHSLVKRYQGEYAESDDLFQVGCIGLLKALKKFDPARGNAFATYAVPVIAGEIKMYLRGQGAMKFSRSLVTQAGRIKRVQNELEQALGRQPTLGELAAASGLGREELLMALDAVRSPVSLDAAVPGETAELAVTQAETDEVVDRVALREALTDLPERERRIVLYRFFRHKSQQEVAEILGISQMHVSRLEKKVLARLKVELAGEE
;
A
#
# COMPACT_ATOMS: atom_id res chain seq x y z
N MET A 1 -26.13 -2.63 -39.54
CA MET A 1 -25.66 -3.53 -38.46
C MET A 1 -24.80 -4.68 -39.00
N ILE A 2 -25.25 -5.43 -40.01
CA ILE A 2 -24.54 -6.62 -40.56
C ILE A 2 -23.13 -6.29 -41.06
N VAL A 3 -22.96 -5.23 -41.87
CA VAL A 3 -21.65 -4.80 -42.40
C VAL A 3 -20.64 -4.43 -41.30
N MET A 4 -21.13 -3.91 -40.17
CA MET A 4 -20.26 -3.51 -39.06
C MET A 4 -19.79 -4.73 -38.24
N ALA A 5 -20.62 -5.77 -38.14
CA ALA A 5 -20.23 -7.03 -37.51
C ALA A 5 -19.17 -7.76 -38.34
N GLU A 6 -19.35 -7.86 -39.67
CA GLU A 6 -18.35 -8.47 -40.56
C GLU A 6 -17.01 -7.71 -40.55
N THR A 7 -17.04 -6.39 -40.51
CA THR A 7 -15.82 -5.56 -40.48
C THR A 7 -15.11 -5.69 -39.13
N PHE A 8 -15.86 -5.87 -38.04
CA PHE A 8 -15.32 -6.09 -36.71
C PHE A 8 -14.57 -7.42 -36.62
N GLU A 9 -15.20 -8.52 -37.07
CA GLU A 9 -14.59 -9.87 -37.04
C GLU A 9 -13.28 -9.93 -37.84
N LYS A 10 -13.25 -9.30 -39.02
CA LYS A 10 -12.04 -9.22 -39.88
C LYS A 10 -10.84 -8.56 -39.19
N HIS A 11 -11.08 -7.69 -38.20
CA HIS A 11 -10.03 -6.95 -37.50
C HIS A 11 -9.74 -7.48 -36.08
N LEU A 12 -10.39 -8.56 -35.62
CA LEU A 12 -10.04 -9.21 -34.34
C LEU A 12 -8.57 -9.66 -34.25
N PRO A 13 -7.93 -10.20 -35.31
CA PRO A 13 -6.51 -10.55 -35.25
C PRO A 13 -5.60 -9.36 -34.94
N LEU A 14 -5.98 -8.15 -35.36
CA LEU A 14 -5.26 -6.91 -35.01
C LEU A 14 -5.30 -6.71 -33.49
N VAL A 15 -6.47 -6.86 -32.86
CA VAL A 15 -6.60 -6.72 -31.40
C VAL A 15 -5.72 -7.75 -30.68
N HIS A 16 -5.77 -9.03 -31.09
CA HIS A 16 -4.91 -10.07 -30.52
C HIS A 16 -3.41 -9.71 -30.62
N SER A 17 -2.97 -9.18 -31.76
CA SER A 17 -1.57 -8.77 -31.94
C SER A 17 -1.16 -7.62 -31.01
N LEU A 18 -2.09 -6.72 -30.68
CA LEU A 18 -1.85 -5.58 -29.81
C LEU A 18 -1.80 -6.01 -28.35
N VAL A 19 -2.72 -6.88 -27.92
CA VAL A 19 -2.81 -7.40 -26.54
C VAL A 19 -1.50 -8.05 -26.11
N LYS A 20 -0.85 -8.83 -26.98
CA LYS A 20 0.45 -9.47 -26.69
C LYS A 20 1.54 -8.51 -26.20
N ARG A 21 1.47 -7.22 -26.56
CA ARG A 21 2.44 -6.19 -26.14
C ARG A 21 2.17 -5.60 -24.76
N TYR A 22 1.01 -5.88 -24.19
CA TYR A 22 0.52 -5.32 -22.94
C TYR A 22 0.25 -6.38 -21.87
N GLN A 23 0.61 -7.64 -22.13
CA GLN A 23 0.56 -8.70 -21.14
C GLN A 23 1.50 -8.36 -19.98
N GLY A 24 1.01 -8.55 -18.76
CA GLY A 24 1.74 -8.23 -17.54
C GLY A 24 0.97 -8.68 -16.30
N GLU A 25 1.56 -8.45 -15.14
CA GLU A 25 1.13 -9.00 -13.84
C GLU A 25 -0.27 -8.56 -13.38
N TYR A 26 -0.83 -7.50 -13.98
CA TYR A 26 -2.07 -6.86 -13.51
C TYR A 26 -3.24 -6.92 -14.50
N ALA A 27 -3.13 -7.71 -15.58
CA ALA A 27 -4.27 -7.90 -16.48
C ALA A 27 -4.21 -9.22 -17.24
N GLU A 28 -5.31 -9.95 -17.15
CA GLU A 28 -5.54 -11.17 -17.91
C GLU A 28 -5.63 -10.89 -19.41
N SER A 29 -5.14 -11.82 -20.22
CA SER A 29 -5.12 -11.66 -21.68
C SER A 29 -6.53 -11.50 -22.25
N ASP A 30 -7.53 -12.13 -21.64
CA ASP A 30 -8.93 -12.05 -22.07
C ASP A 30 -9.55 -10.69 -21.76
N ASP A 31 -9.21 -10.08 -20.62
CA ASP A 31 -9.65 -8.73 -20.27
C ASP A 31 -9.06 -7.68 -21.21
N LEU A 32 -7.75 -7.78 -21.47
CA LEU A 32 -7.06 -6.91 -22.42
C LEU A 32 -7.66 -7.04 -23.83
N PHE A 33 -8.06 -8.25 -24.21
CA PHE A 33 -8.73 -8.50 -25.47
C PHE A 33 -10.11 -7.86 -25.53
N GLN A 34 -10.94 -7.99 -24.48
CA GLN A 34 -12.24 -7.33 -24.41
C GLN A 34 -12.12 -5.81 -24.49
N VAL A 35 -11.18 -5.22 -23.75
CA VAL A 35 -10.89 -3.78 -23.80
C VAL A 35 -10.41 -3.36 -25.18
N GLY A 36 -9.54 -4.17 -25.79
CA GLY A 36 -9.07 -3.93 -27.15
C GLY A 36 -10.19 -3.98 -28.19
N CYS A 37 -11.18 -4.87 -28.01
CA CYS A 37 -12.40 -4.94 -28.81
C CYS A 37 -13.28 -3.69 -28.66
N ILE A 38 -13.38 -3.11 -27.46
CA ILE A 38 -14.04 -1.81 -27.25
C ILE A 38 -13.32 -0.71 -28.05
N GLY A 39 -11.98 -0.70 -28.04
CA GLY A 39 -11.19 0.21 -28.84
C GLY A 39 -11.39 0.03 -30.34
N LEU A 40 -11.49 -1.22 -30.81
CA LEU A 40 -11.77 -1.52 -32.21
C LEU A 40 -13.17 -1.01 -32.63
N LEU A 41 -14.19 -1.21 -31.79
CA LEU A 41 -15.54 -0.67 -32.04
C LEU A 41 -15.53 0.87 -32.12
N LYS A 42 -14.78 1.53 -31.22
CA LYS A 42 -14.61 2.99 -31.24
C LYS A 42 -13.91 3.46 -32.51
N ALA A 43 -12.88 2.73 -32.96
CA ALA A 43 -12.17 3.02 -34.19
C ALA A 43 -13.09 2.88 -35.41
N LEU A 44 -13.82 1.77 -35.52
CA LEU A 44 -14.77 1.51 -36.61
C LEU A 44 -15.85 2.61 -36.70
N LYS A 45 -16.39 3.06 -35.56
CA LYS A 45 -17.43 4.10 -35.53
C LYS A 45 -16.94 5.48 -35.99
N LYS A 46 -15.65 5.78 -35.82
CA LYS A 46 -15.09 7.13 -36.04
C LYS A 46 -14.15 7.21 -37.25
N PHE A 47 -13.85 6.09 -37.89
CA PHE A 47 -12.96 6.06 -39.04
C PHE A 47 -13.65 6.66 -40.26
N ASP A 48 -12.90 7.49 -40.98
CA ASP A 48 -13.33 8.16 -42.20
C ASP A 48 -12.41 7.76 -43.36
N PRO A 49 -12.87 6.89 -44.28
CA PRO A 49 -12.08 6.42 -45.42
C PRO A 49 -11.65 7.55 -46.38
N ALA A 50 -12.37 8.67 -46.42
CA ALA A 50 -12.07 9.79 -47.31
C ALA A 50 -10.73 10.47 -46.98
N ARG A 51 -10.17 10.19 -45.80
CA ARG A 51 -8.87 10.73 -45.35
C ARG A 51 -7.64 9.98 -45.90
N GLY A 52 -7.85 8.93 -46.71
CA GLY A 52 -6.78 8.26 -47.46
C GLY A 52 -5.83 7.35 -46.65
N ASN A 53 -6.05 7.19 -45.35
CA ASN A 53 -5.23 6.32 -44.50
C ASN A 53 -5.84 4.92 -44.40
N ALA A 54 -4.98 3.89 -44.33
CA ALA A 54 -5.44 2.53 -44.01
C ALA A 54 -6.10 2.50 -42.61
N PHE A 55 -7.17 1.71 -42.47
CA PHE A 55 -7.90 1.57 -41.21
C PHE A 55 -6.99 1.19 -40.03
N ALA A 56 -6.07 0.25 -40.25
CA ALA A 56 -5.13 -0.21 -39.22
C ALA A 56 -4.28 0.94 -38.66
N THR A 57 -3.84 1.88 -39.50
CA THR A 57 -3.05 3.06 -39.09
C THR A 57 -3.80 3.92 -38.09
N TYR A 58 -5.13 4.04 -38.24
CA TYR A 58 -5.99 4.76 -37.30
C TYR A 58 -6.40 3.92 -36.09
N ALA A 59 -6.72 2.64 -36.29
CA ALA A 59 -7.25 1.77 -35.25
C ALA A 59 -6.20 1.42 -34.18
N VAL A 60 -4.94 1.23 -34.57
CA VAL A 60 -3.84 0.87 -33.64
C VAL A 60 -3.70 1.85 -32.46
N PRO A 61 -3.55 3.18 -32.66
CA PRO A 61 -3.44 4.11 -31.53
C PRO A 61 -4.71 4.18 -30.68
N VAL A 62 -5.90 4.00 -31.27
CA VAL A 62 -7.18 3.98 -30.54
C VAL A 62 -7.27 2.75 -29.63
N ILE A 63 -7.02 1.56 -30.18
CA ILE A 63 -7.05 0.29 -29.43
C ILE A 63 -5.99 0.31 -28.32
N ALA A 64 -4.77 0.72 -28.64
CA ALA A 64 -3.69 0.85 -27.65
C ALA A 64 -4.03 1.86 -26.54
N GLY A 65 -4.72 2.95 -26.88
CA GLY A 65 -5.18 3.94 -25.91
C GLY A 65 -6.16 3.37 -24.89
N GLU A 66 -7.14 2.59 -25.34
CA GLU A 66 -8.11 1.92 -24.46
C GLU A 66 -7.43 0.90 -23.54
N ILE A 67 -6.53 0.08 -24.08
CA ILE A 67 -5.76 -0.90 -23.29
C ILE A 67 -4.91 -0.20 -22.20
N LYS A 68 -4.20 0.87 -22.56
CA LYS A 68 -3.42 1.67 -21.59
C LYS A 68 -4.29 2.34 -20.54
N MET A 69 -5.50 2.75 -20.91
CA MET A 69 -6.46 3.36 -19.98
C MET A 69 -6.96 2.32 -18.97
N TYR A 70 -7.30 1.11 -19.42
CA TYR A 70 -7.71 -0.01 -18.57
C TYR A 70 -6.60 -0.39 -17.59
N LEU A 71 -5.38 -0.61 -18.08
CA LEU A 71 -4.23 -0.98 -17.27
C LEU A 71 -3.92 0.05 -16.17
N ARG A 72 -4.11 1.35 -16.44
CA ARG A 72 -3.93 2.40 -15.44
C ARG A 72 -4.91 2.27 -14.25
N GLY A 73 -6.08 1.68 -14.48
CA GLY A 73 -7.10 1.46 -13.45
C GLY A 73 -6.97 0.14 -12.68
N GLN A 74 -6.17 -0.80 -13.19
CA GLN A 74 -5.99 -2.15 -12.62
C GLN A 74 -4.77 -2.29 -11.70
N GLY A 75 -4.03 -1.22 -11.45
CA GLY A 75 -2.98 -1.23 -10.43
C GLY A 75 -3.57 -1.63 -9.07
N ALA A 76 -2.84 -2.45 -8.31
CA ALA A 76 -3.24 -2.94 -7.00
C ALA A 76 -3.64 -1.81 -6.01
N MET A 77 -3.15 -0.60 -6.22
CA MET A 77 -3.55 0.61 -5.51
C MET A 77 -4.06 1.69 -6.48
N LYS A 78 -5.18 2.31 -6.12
CA LYS A 78 -5.79 3.41 -6.89
C LYS A 78 -5.25 4.75 -6.38
N PHE A 79 -4.43 5.41 -7.20
CA PHE A 79 -3.92 6.74 -6.91
C PHE A 79 -4.68 7.83 -7.69
N SER A 80 -4.60 9.07 -7.21
CA SER A 80 -5.17 10.22 -7.92
C SER A 80 -4.47 10.43 -9.27
N ARG A 81 -5.21 10.94 -10.27
CA ARG A 81 -4.65 11.20 -11.61
C ARG A 81 -3.45 12.15 -11.58
N SER A 82 -3.49 13.16 -10.71
CA SER A 82 -2.40 14.12 -10.54
C SER A 82 -1.12 13.40 -10.12
N LEU A 83 -1.24 12.51 -9.14
CA LEU A 83 -0.12 11.85 -8.51
C LEU A 83 0.53 10.84 -9.48
N VAL A 84 -0.26 10.05 -10.22
CA VAL A 84 0.26 9.16 -11.29
C VAL A 84 0.97 9.96 -12.40
N THR A 85 0.44 11.12 -12.75
CA THR A 85 1.05 12.00 -13.76
C THR A 85 2.37 12.59 -13.28
N GLN A 86 2.42 13.04 -12.01
CA GLN A 86 3.64 13.52 -11.38
C GLN A 86 4.70 12.43 -11.32
N ALA A 87 4.34 11.22 -10.92
CA ALA A 87 5.28 10.12 -10.85
C ALA A 87 5.85 9.73 -12.23
N GLY A 88 5.02 9.77 -13.27
CA GLY A 88 5.48 9.59 -14.66
C GLY A 88 6.47 10.67 -15.11
N ARG A 89 6.32 11.92 -14.63
CA ARG A 89 7.29 13.01 -14.89
C ARG A 89 8.60 12.76 -14.13
N ILE A 90 8.52 12.41 -12.84
CA ILE A 90 9.69 12.13 -11.99
C ILE A 90 10.53 11.01 -12.59
N LYS A 91 9.89 9.96 -13.12
CA LYS A 91 10.60 8.86 -13.78
C LYS A 91 11.37 9.29 -15.04
N ARG A 92 10.86 10.27 -15.80
CA ARG A 92 11.60 10.84 -16.94
C ARG A 92 12.80 11.65 -16.47
N VAL A 93 12.60 12.52 -15.49
CA VAL A 93 13.67 13.33 -14.88
C VAL A 93 14.76 12.43 -14.30
N GLN A 94 14.38 11.34 -13.64
CA GLN A 94 15.30 10.34 -13.12
C GLN A 94 16.15 9.73 -14.25
N ASN A 95 15.52 9.27 -15.34
CA ASN A 95 16.25 8.70 -16.48
C ASN A 95 17.21 9.71 -17.15
N GLU A 96 16.80 10.98 -17.27
CA GLU A 96 17.64 12.05 -17.81
C GLU A 96 18.86 12.31 -16.92
N LEU A 97 18.67 12.35 -15.59
CA LEU A 97 19.76 12.49 -14.63
C LEU A 97 20.68 11.28 -14.61
N GLU A 98 20.14 10.06 -14.72
CA GLU A 98 20.94 8.84 -14.81
C GLU A 98 21.87 8.87 -16.03
N GLN A 99 21.37 9.32 -17.18
CA GLN A 99 22.18 9.50 -18.39
C GLN A 99 23.25 10.58 -18.23
N ALA A 100 22.92 11.69 -17.59
CA ALA A 100 23.86 12.81 -17.40
C ALA A 100 24.95 12.51 -16.36
N LEU A 101 24.59 11.83 -15.27
CA LEU A 101 25.48 11.55 -14.14
C LEU A 101 26.27 10.25 -14.30
N GLY A 102 25.82 9.33 -15.16
CA GLY A 102 26.37 7.97 -15.28
C GLY A 102 26.15 7.13 -14.02
N ARG A 103 25.27 7.56 -13.12
CA ARG A 103 24.89 6.89 -11.86
C ARG A 103 23.45 7.24 -11.49
N GLN A 104 22.91 6.51 -10.52
CA GLN A 104 21.62 6.84 -9.92
C GLN A 104 21.67 8.23 -9.23
N PRO A 105 20.68 9.11 -9.49
CA PRO A 105 20.56 10.40 -8.81
C PRO A 105 20.14 10.21 -7.35
N THR A 106 20.63 11.09 -6.48
CA THR A 106 20.18 11.16 -5.09
C THR A 106 18.79 11.79 -4.99
N LEU A 107 18.09 11.57 -3.86
CA LEU A 107 16.79 12.21 -3.62
C LEU A 107 16.86 13.74 -3.69
N GLY A 108 17.97 14.34 -3.25
CA GLY A 108 18.16 15.79 -3.31
C GLY A 108 18.33 16.30 -4.74
N GLU A 109 19.14 15.62 -5.55
CA GLU A 109 19.33 15.93 -6.98
C GLU A 109 18.01 15.77 -7.76
N LEU A 110 17.25 14.71 -7.45
CA LEU A 110 15.96 14.45 -8.07
C LEU A 110 14.90 15.47 -7.66
N ALA A 111 14.87 15.89 -6.38
CA ALA A 111 13.98 16.95 -5.90
C ALA A 111 14.28 18.29 -6.57
N ALA A 112 15.56 18.65 -6.67
CA ALA A 112 15.99 19.88 -7.34
C ALA A 112 15.62 19.90 -8.83
N ALA A 113 15.81 18.78 -9.53
CA ALA A 113 15.50 18.67 -10.96
C ALA A 113 13.99 18.58 -11.25
N SER A 114 13.21 17.97 -10.35
CA SER A 114 11.75 17.84 -10.51
C SER A 114 10.96 19.05 -9.99
N GLY A 115 11.60 19.93 -9.20
CA GLY A 115 10.98 21.11 -8.58
C GLY A 115 9.96 20.75 -7.48
N LEU A 116 10.03 19.54 -6.94
CA LEU A 116 9.10 19.04 -5.92
C LEU A 116 9.72 19.09 -4.51
N GLY A 117 8.87 19.29 -3.51
CA GLY A 117 9.26 19.08 -2.11
C GLY A 117 9.59 17.62 -1.84
N ARG A 118 10.39 17.34 -0.80
CA ARG A 118 10.83 15.98 -0.46
C ARG A 118 9.66 15.03 -0.20
N GLU A 119 8.64 15.48 0.53
CA GLU A 119 7.46 14.67 0.85
C GLU A 119 6.63 14.36 -0.40
N GLU A 120 6.41 15.35 -1.26
CA GLU A 120 5.69 15.19 -2.53
C GLU A 120 6.43 14.24 -3.49
N LEU A 121 7.75 14.35 -3.54
CA LEU A 121 8.62 13.45 -4.31
C LEU A 121 8.48 12.00 -3.82
N LEU A 122 8.55 11.78 -2.50
CA LEU A 122 8.43 10.43 -1.92
C LEU A 122 7.05 9.83 -2.19
N MET A 123 5.97 10.60 -1.97
CA MET A 123 4.61 10.14 -2.27
C MET A 123 4.44 9.76 -3.75
N ALA A 124 5.01 10.55 -4.66
CA ALA A 124 4.93 10.28 -6.08
C ALA A 124 5.77 9.04 -6.50
N LEU A 125 6.92 8.82 -5.89
CA LEU A 125 7.74 7.62 -6.12
C LEU A 125 7.02 6.35 -5.63
N ASP A 126 6.39 6.40 -4.46
CA ASP A 126 5.67 5.26 -3.89
C ASP A 126 4.42 4.90 -4.69
N ALA A 127 3.75 5.87 -5.32
CA ALA A 127 2.52 5.60 -6.05
C ALA A 127 2.66 4.81 -7.36
N VAL A 128 3.88 4.59 -7.84
CA VAL A 128 4.14 3.72 -9.01
C VAL A 128 4.84 2.44 -8.58
N ARG A 129 5.06 2.26 -7.28
CA ARG A 129 5.67 1.06 -6.76
C ARG A 129 4.64 -0.06 -6.78
N SER A 130 4.95 -1.12 -7.52
CA SER A 130 4.20 -2.36 -7.49
C SER A 130 4.30 -2.98 -6.09
N PRO A 131 3.19 -3.42 -5.48
CA PRO A 131 3.28 -4.20 -4.25
C PRO A 131 4.01 -5.52 -4.52
N VAL A 132 4.74 -5.98 -3.52
CA VAL A 132 5.39 -7.30 -3.54
C VAL A 132 4.38 -8.32 -3.01
N SER A 133 4.33 -9.51 -3.61
CA SER A 133 3.51 -10.61 -3.08
C SER A 133 4.00 -11.02 -1.69
N LEU A 134 3.07 -11.22 -0.76
CA LEU A 134 3.39 -11.76 0.57
C LEU A 134 3.90 -13.20 0.51
N ASP A 135 3.51 -13.93 -0.56
CA ASP A 135 3.94 -15.30 -0.82
C ASP A 135 5.21 -15.37 -1.69
N ALA A 136 5.83 -14.23 -2.03
CA ALA A 136 7.06 -14.22 -2.80
C ALA A 136 8.20 -14.82 -1.97
N ALA A 137 8.74 -15.95 -2.43
CA ALA A 137 9.90 -16.57 -1.80
C ALA A 137 11.12 -15.62 -1.87
N VAL A 138 11.55 -15.11 -0.71
CA VAL A 138 12.77 -14.31 -0.60
C VAL A 138 13.96 -15.27 -0.69
N PRO A 139 14.88 -15.14 -1.66
CA PRO A 139 16.01 -16.05 -1.78
C PRO A 139 16.90 -15.95 -0.54
N GLY A 140 16.92 -17.00 0.29
CA GLY A 140 17.77 -17.08 1.48
C GLY A 140 17.07 -16.80 2.82
N GLU A 141 15.79 -16.41 2.81
CA GLU A 141 14.98 -16.30 4.02
C GLU A 141 13.71 -17.13 3.84
N THR A 142 13.50 -18.12 4.72
CA THR A 142 12.15 -18.64 5.00
C THR A 142 11.38 -17.58 5.77
N ALA A 143 11.15 -16.44 5.14
CA ALA A 143 10.32 -15.38 5.68
C ALA A 143 9.06 -15.36 4.82
N GLU A 144 8.03 -16.07 5.30
CA GLU A 144 6.70 -15.48 5.24
C GLU A 144 6.90 -14.01 5.63
N LEU A 145 6.53 -13.08 4.75
CA LEU A 145 6.41 -11.67 5.10
C LEU A 145 5.27 -11.59 6.13
N ALA A 146 5.59 -11.98 7.36
CA ALA A 146 4.71 -11.87 8.49
C ALA A 146 4.40 -10.38 8.58
N VAL A 147 3.15 -10.03 8.25
CA VAL A 147 2.59 -8.75 8.63
C VAL A 147 2.81 -8.66 10.13
N THR A 148 3.78 -7.87 10.56
CA THR A 148 4.06 -7.64 11.96
C THR A 148 2.90 -6.81 12.52
N GLN A 149 1.78 -7.47 12.87
CA GLN A 149 0.69 -6.90 13.64
C GLN A 149 1.16 -6.38 15.02
N ALA A 150 2.38 -6.74 15.42
CA ALA A 150 2.98 -6.41 16.71
C ALA A 150 3.01 -4.90 17.04
N GLU A 151 3.22 -4.01 16.06
CA GLU A 151 3.39 -2.57 16.39
C GLU A 151 2.09 -1.84 16.74
N THR A 152 0.93 -2.34 16.26
CA THR A 152 -0.35 -1.65 16.52
C THR A 152 -0.98 -2.14 17.82
N ASP A 153 -0.88 -3.45 18.09
CA ASP A 153 -1.41 -4.07 19.31
C ASP A 153 -0.69 -3.56 20.56
N GLU A 154 0.65 -3.39 20.50
CA GLU A 154 1.41 -2.83 21.64
C GLU A 154 0.98 -1.41 22.01
N VAL A 155 0.62 -0.58 21.03
CA VAL A 155 0.17 0.79 21.28
C VAL A 155 -1.22 0.78 21.92
N VAL A 156 -2.12 -0.05 21.40
CA VAL A 156 -3.48 -0.22 21.95
C VAL A 156 -3.43 -0.75 23.38
N ASP A 157 -2.62 -1.78 23.63
CA ASP A 157 -2.40 -2.36 24.96
C ASP A 157 -1.83 -1.34 25.95
N ARG A 158 -0.90 -0.50 25.51
CA ARG A 158 -0.33 0.58 26.35
C ARG A 158 -1.35 1.66 26.69
N VAL A 159 -2.24 2.01 25.76
CA VAL A 159 -3.31 2.98 26.04
C VAL A 159 -4.33 2.38 27.01
N ALA A 160 -4.81 1.16 26.75
CA ALA A 160 -5.76 0.46 27.61
C ALA A 160 -5.21 0.26 29.03
N LEU A 161 -3.95 -0.17 29.16
CA LEU A 161 -3.30 -0.32 30.46
C LEU A 161 -3.18 1.03 31.18
N ARG A 162 -2.87 2.11 30.46
CA ARG A 162 -2.74 3.44 31.07
C ARG A 162 -4.08 3.93 31.63
N GLU A 163 -5.18 3.71 30.92
CA GLU A 163 -6.53 4.03 31.40
C GLU A 163 -6.89 3.22 32.65
N ALA A 164 -6.72 1.89 32.60
CA ALA A 164 -7.00 1.00 33.73
C ALA A 164 -6.18 1.37 34.99
N LEU A 165 -4.91 1.78 34.83
CA LEU A 165 -4.08 2.25 35.94
C LEU A 165 -4.53 3.60 36.53
N THR A 166 -5.26 4.42 35.77
CA THR A 166 -5.74 5.73 36.21
C THR A 166 -6.94 5.58 37.15
N ASP A 167 -7.75 4.54 36.97
CA ASP A 167 -8.92 4.20 37.79
C ASP A 167 -8.59 3.44 39.08
N LEU A 168 -7.32 3.10 39.27
CA LEU A 168 -6.84 2.54 40.52
C LEU A 168 -6.73 3.61 41.61
N PRO A 169 -7.15 3.30 42.85
CA PRO A 169 -6.83 4.11 44.02
C PRO A 169 -5.33 4.41 44.11
N GLU A 170 -4.97 5.60 44.58
CA GLU A 170 -3.58 6.09 44.59
C GLU A 170 -2.60 5.09 45.21
N ARG A 171 -3.02 4.42 46.29
CA ARG A 171 -2.21 3.41 46.99
C ARG A 171 -1.96 2.17 46.15
N GLU A 172 -2.98 1.69 45.44
CA GLU A 172 -2.92 0.51 44.55
C GLU A 172 -2.03 0.82 43.33
N ARG A 173 -2.19 2.00 42.73
CA ARG A 173 -1.33 2.49 41.64
C ARG A 173 0.14 2.59 42.03
N ARG A 174 0.44 3.07 43.25
CA ARG A 174 1.82 3.13 43.76
C ARG A 174 2.45 1.74 43.92
N ILE A 175 1.66 0.74 44.34
CA ILE A 175 2.15 -0.65 44.42
C ILE A 175 2.55 -1.14 43.02
N VAL A 176 1.70 -0.93 42.01
CA VAL A 176 2.01 -1.33 40.62
C VAL A 176 3.26 -0.62 40.11
N LEU A 177 3.36 0.70 40.32
CA LEU A 177 4.53 1.48 39.91
C LEU A 177 5.83 0.91 40.50
N TYR A 178 5.88 0.67 41.81
CA TYR A 178 7.11 0.19 42.43
C TYR A 178 7.42 -1.27 42.06
N ARG A 179 6.41 -2.14 41.98
CA ARG A 179 6.60 -3.56 41.66
C ARG A 179 7.04 -3.78 40.22
N PHE A 180 6.38 -3.14 39.25
CA PHE A 180 6.54 -3.46 37.83
C PHE A 180 7.39 -2.45 37.06
N PHE A 181 7.40 -1.16 37.43
CA PHE A 181 8.19 -0.12 36.74
C PHE A 181 9.50 0.22 37.44
N ARG A 182 9.63 -0.06 38.74
CA ARG A 182 10.85 0.18 39.53
C ARG A 182 11.50 -1.10 40.05
N HIS A 183 10.96 -2.27 39.68
CA HIS A 183 11.47 -3.60 40.02
C HIS A 183 11.75 -3.82 41.52
N LYS A 184 10.95 -3.20 42.41
CA LYS A 184 11.08 -3.37 43.87
C LYS A 184 10.42 -4.65 44.34
N SER A 185 11.03 -5.31 45.32
CA SER A 185 10.44 -6.47 46.01
C SER A 185 9.21 -6.06 46.84
N GLN A 186 8.35 -7.02 47.20
CA GLN A 186 7.19 -6.73 48.04
C GLN A 186 7.58 -6.22 49.44
N GLN A 187 8.74 -6.63 49.96
CA GLN A 187 9.29 -6.11 51.22
C GLN A 187 9.71 -4.64 51.08
N GLU A 188 10.47 -4.28 50.04
CA GLU A 188 10.84 -2.88 49.81
C GLU A 188 9.60 -1.98 49.58
N VAL A 189 8.58 -2.49 48.89
CA VAL A 189 7.33 -1.75 48.71
C VAL A 189 6.57 -1.58 50.03
N ALA A 190 6.60 -2.59 50.89
CA ALA A 190 6.00 -2.56 52.22
C ALA A 190 6.66 -1.48 53.10
N GLU A 191 7.99 -1.40 53.06
CA GLU A 191 8.77 -0.34 53.72
C GLU A 191 8.42 1.06 53.19
N ILE A 192 8.38 1.23 51.86
CA ILE A 192 8.06 2.52 51.22
C ILE A 192 6.63 2.99 51.55
N LEU A 193 5.68 2.06 51.66
CA LEU A 193 4.26 2.36 51.87
C LEU A 193 3.81 2.27 53.33
N GLY A 194 4.73 1.96 54.26
CA GLY A 194 4.46 1.84 55.69
C GLY A 194 3.42 0.78 56.04
N ILE A 195 3.41 -0.36 55.33
CA ILE A 195 2.49 -1.49 55.58
C ILE A 195 3.24 -2.81 55.66
N SER A 196 2.57 -3.88 56.08
CA SER A 196 3.17 -5.22 56.07
C SER A 196 3.28 -5.77 54.65
N GLN A 197 4.31 -6.58 54.40
CA GLN A 197 4.49 -7.28 53.12
C GLN A 197 3.28 -8.16 52.77
N MET A 198 2.64 -8.79 53.75
CA MET A 198 1.40 -9.55 53.55
C MET A 198 0.25 -8.67 53.06
N HIS A 199 0.16 -7.41 53.51
CA HIS A 199 -0.83 -6.47 53.02
C HIS A 199 -0.52 -6.04 51.58
N VAL A 200 0.74 -5.77 51.25
CA VAL A 200 1.18 -5.51 49.86
C VAL A 200 0.82 -6.68 48.94
N SER A 201 1.10 -7.91 49.36
CA SER A 201 0.78 -9.12 48.58
C SER A 201 -0.72 -9.26 48.30
N ARG A 202 -1.57 -8.99 49.29
CA ARG A 202 -3.04 -9.01 49.12
C ARG A 202 -3.52 -7.92 48.17
N LEU A 203 -2.99 -6.70 48.28
CA LEU A 203 -3.34 -5.59 47.40
C LEU A 203 -2.85 -5.84 45.97
N GLU A 204 -1.63 -6.32 45.78
CA GLU A 204 -1.07 -6.67 44.46
C GLU A 204 -1.96 -7.70 43.76
N LYS A 205 -2.37 -8.78 44.45
CA LYS A 205 -3.28 -9.78 43.89
C LYS A 205 -4.64 -9.18 43.51
N LYS A 206 -5.21 -8.33 44.36
CA LYS A 206 -6.50 -7.68 44.10
C LYS A 206 -6.42 -6.76 42.87
N VAL A 207 -5.34 -5.99 42.76
CA VAL A 207 -5.11 -5.07 41.63
C VAL A 207 -4.92 -5.84 40.33
N LEU A 208 -4.11 -6.90 40.33
CA LEU A 208 -3.91 -7.73 39.13
C LEU A 208 -5.21 -8.43 38.70
N ALA A 209 -6.03 -8.90 39.64
CA ALA A 209 -7.33 -9.47 39.32
C ALA A 209 -8.27 -8.43 38.68
N ARG A 210 -8.29 -7.20 39.19
CA ARG A 210 -9.08 -6.10 38.62
C ARG A 210 -8.61 -5.73 37.22
N LEU A 211 -7.31 -5.49 37.05
CA LEU A 211 -6.71 -5.15 35.75
C LEU A 211 -6.95 -6.25 34.72
N LYS A 212 -6.92 -7.53 35.13
CA LYS A 212 -7.24 -8.65 34.25
C LYS A 212 -8.69 -8.60 33.75
N VAL A 213 -9.65 -8.22 34.58
CA VAL A 213 -11.05 -8.10 34.16
C VAL A 213 -11.25 -6.88 33.26
N GLU A 214 -10.69 -5.73 33.62
CA GLU A 214 -10.80 -4.49 32.82
C GLU A 214 -10.14 -4.63 31.44
N LEU A 215 -9.02 -5.36 31.35
CA LEU A 215 -8.26 -5.51 30.09
C LEU A 215 -8.67 -6.73 29.26
N ALA A 216 -9.45 -7.67 29.81
CA ALA A 216 -9.85 -8.87 29.07
C ALA A 216 -10.93 -8.62 28.01
N GLY A 217 -11.55 -7.43 27.98
CA GLY A 217 -12.69 -7.13 27.11
C GLY A 217 -13.93 -7.95 27.47
N GLU A 218 -15.11 -7.32 27.48
CA GLU A 218 -16.35 -8.09 27.34
C GLU A 218 -16.33 -8.69 25.92
N GLU A 219 -16.27 -10.02 25.82
CA GLU A 219 -16.65 -10.74 24.59
C GLU A 219 -18.13 -10.52 24.27
#